data_AF-A0A9N8W9I2-F1
#
_entry.id   AF-A0A9N8W9I2-F1
#
_cell.length_a   1.000
_cell.length_b   1.000
_cell.length_c   1.000
_cell.angle_alpha   90.00
_cell.angle_beta   90.00
_cell.angle_gamma   90.00
#
_symmetry.space_group_name_H-M   'P 1'
#
loop_
_entity.id
_entity.type
_entity.pdbx_description
1 polymer ?
#
loop_
_entity_poly.entity_id
_entity_poly.type
_entity_poly.pdbx_seq_one_letter_code
_entity_poly.pdbx_strand_id
1 'polypeptide(L)'
;MVSIKILDPRRSIREPGTGYFYRTMTAKLYRQGMAIERWDFGNAKKYLRDPVNDPAGCNAPNLPDFQITIPINEVFCDPPFPIPPAYIPVIPANITGNNFIIDLYRIQRIALDANM
;
A
#
# COMPACT_ATOMS: atom_id res chain seq x y z
N MET A 1 -3.56 -6.98 7.44
CA MET A 1 -4.50 -6.45 6.41
C MET A 1 -3.83 -5.31 5.64
N VAL A 2 -3.97 -5.28 4.32
CA VAL A 2 -3.52 -4.14 3.49
C VAL A 2 -4.72 -3.34 3.02
N SER A 3 -4.64 -2.02 3.09
CA SER A 3 -5.63 -1.11 2.52
C SER A 3 -4.95 -0.22 1.49
N ILE A 4 -5.49 -0.17 0.27
CA ILE A 4 -5.02 0.71 -0.80
C ILE A 4 -6.14 1.69 -1.13
N LYS A 5 -5.81 2.98 -1.20
CA LYS A 5 -6.76 4.04 -1.53
C LYS A 5 -6.15 4.97 -2.57
N ILE A 6 -6.78 5.05 -3.74
CA ILE A 6 -6.21 5.75 -4.91
C ILE A 6 -6.43 7.27 -4.84
N LEU A 7 -7.45 7.74 -4.11
CA LEU A 7 -7.84 9.16 -4.06
C LEU A 7 -7.90 9.71 -2.62
N ASP A 8 -6.91 9.39 -1.79
CA ASP A 8 -6.85 9.92 -0.42
C ASP A 8 -6.44 11.41 -0.44
N PRO A 9 -7.18 12.31 0.26
CA PRO A 9 -6.81 13.73 0.30
C PRO A 9 -5.56 13.93 1.15
N ARG A 10 -4.55 14.54 0.54
CA ARG A 10 -3.29 14.92 1.17
C ARG A 10 -3.48 16.23 1.92
N ARG A 11 -3.86 16.14 3.19
CA ARG A 11 -4.32 17.28 4.02
C ARG A 11 -3.30 18.40 4.20
N SER A 12 -2.01 18.14 3.99
CA SER A 12 -0.94 19.12 4.08
C SER A 12 -0.81 20.02 2.84
N ILE A 13 -1.43 19.64 1.71
CA ILE A 13 -1.22 20.35 0.43
C ILE A 13 -2.56 20.69 -0.21
N ARG A 14 -2.76 21.97 -0.51
CA ARG A 14 -3.94 22.50 -1.21
C ARG A 14 -3.60 22.98 -2.60
N GLU A 15 -4.52 22.77 -3.53
CA GLU A 15 -4.47 23.27 -4.90
C GLU A 15 -4.62 24.81 -4.89
N PRO A 16 -3.68 25.57 -5.48
CA PRO A 16 -3.71 27.04 -5.45
C PRO A 16 -4.94 27.65 -6.11
N GLY A 17 -5.49 27.01 -7.15
CA GLY A 17 -6.60 27.56 -7.93
C GLY A 17 -7.99 27.18 -7.40
N THR A 18 -8.13 26.02 -6.78
CA THR A 18 -9.44 25.47 -6.36
C THR A 18 -9.62 25.44 -4.84
N GLY A 19 -8.53 25.49 -4.06
CA GLY A 19 -8.54 25.32 -2.61
C GLY A 19 -8.80 23.88 -2.14
N TYR A 20 -9.03 22.93 -3.06
CA TYR A 20 -9.16 21.51 -2.74
C TYR A 20 -7.82 20.90 -2.30
N PHE A 21 -7.88 19.80 -1.56
CA PHE A 21 -6.68 19.03 -1.23
C PHE A 21 -6.23 18.22 -2.45
N TYR A 22 -4.91 18.23 -2.68
CA TYR A 22 -4.32 17.27 -3.62
C TYR A 22 -4.67 15.84 -3.21
N ARG A 23 -4.78 14.95 -4.19
CA ARG A 23 -5.08 13.54 -3.95
C ARG A 23 -3.89 12.67 -4.31
N THR A 24 -3.69 11.65 -3.49
CA THR A 24 -2.59 10.71 -3.62
C THR A 24 -3.10 9.29 -3.48
N MET A 25 -2.34 8.37 -4.07
CA MET A 25 -2.50 6.95 -3.80
C MET A 25 -1.78 6.63 -2.51
N THR A 26 -2.51 6.10 -1.53
CA THR A 26 -1.98 5.73 -0.23
C THR A 26 -2.18 4.24 0.00
N ALA A 27 -1.15 3.58 0.50
CA ALA A 27 -1.23 2.22 1.02
C ALA A 27 -1.01 2.22 2.54
N LYS A 28 -1.72 1.35 3.24
CA LYS A 28 -1.58 1.14 4.68
C LYS A 28 -1.49 -0.34 4.99
N LEU A 29 -0.53 -0.72 5.82
CA LEU A 29 -0.40 -2.06 6.36
C LEU A 29 -0.82 -2.05 7.84
N TYR A 30 -1.77 -2.92 8.16
CA TYR A 30 -2.27 -3.16 9.51
C TYR A 30 -1.78 -4.52 9.98
N ARG A 31 -0.97 -4.50 11.04
CA ARG A 31 -0.53 -5.67 11.80
C ARG A 31 -1.06 -5.56 13.23
N GLN A 32 -1.52 -6.67 13.79
CA GLN A 32 -2.00 -6.68 15.18
C GLN A 32 -0.85 -6.30 16.13
N GLY A 33 -1.14 -5.42 17.09
CA GLY A 33 -0.14 -4.99 18.09
C GLY A 33 0.99 -4.10 17.56
N MET A 34 0.97 -3.70 16.29
CA MET A 34 1.99 -2.84 15.68
C MET A 34 1.41 -1.51 15.21
N ALA A 35 2.28 -0.51 15.08
CA ALA A 35 1.92 0.76 14.46
C ALA A 35 1.55 0.55 12.98
N ILE A 36 0.64 1.39 12.47
CA ILE A 36 0.22 1.34 11.07
C ILE A 36 1.36 1.89 10.21
N GLU A 37 1.85 1.08 9.28
CA GLU A 37 2.79 1.52 8.25
C GLU A 37 2.01 2.15 7.09
N ARG A 38 2.48 3.29 6.57
CA ARG A 38 1.81 4.07 5.52
C ARG A 38 2.79 4.47 4.44
N TRP A 39 2.35 4.32 3.18
CA TRP A 39 3.03 4.80 2.00
C TRP A 39 2.13 5.74 1.22
N ASP A 40 2.66 6.89 0.80
CA ASP A 40 2.05 7.71 -0.25
C ASP A 40 2.86 7.47 -1.54
N PHE A 41 2.28 6.78 -2.51
CA PHE A 41 3.01 6.14 -3.62
C PHE A 41 2.52 6.57 -5.00
N GLY A 42 1.78 7.68 -5.11
CA GLY A 42 1.38 8.18 -6.42
C GLY A 42 0.59 9.47 -6.32
N ASN A 43 0.74 10.34 -7.32
CA ASN A 43 -0.15 11.50 -7.48
C ASN A 43 -1.36 11.02 -8.30
N ALA A 44 -2.55 11.06 -7.73
CA ALA A 44 -3.76 10.63 -8.42
C ALA A 44 -4.59 11.85 -8.82
N LYS A 45 -4.78 12.02 -10.13
CA LYS A 45 -5.37 13.22 -10.73
C LYS A 45 -6.89 13.17 -10.71
N LYS A 46 -7.53 13.57 -9.60
CA LYS A 46 -9.00 13.68 -9.63
C LYS A 46 -9.50 14.86 -10.48
N TYR A 47 -8.84 16.02 -10.46
CA TYR A 47 -9.34 17.23 -11.16
C TYR A 47 -8.33 18.20 -11.79
N LEU A 48 -7.02 18.27 -11.46
CA LEU A 48 -5.99 18.94 -12.31
C LEU A 48 -4.55 18.79 -11.80
N ARG A 49 -3.61 19.23 -12.67
CA ARG A 49 -2.14 19.46 -12.61
C ARG A 49 -1.39 18.77 -11.48
N ASP A 50 -0.48 17.87 -11.88
CA ASP A 50 0.59 17.37 -11.01
C ASP A 50 1.15 18.53 -10.20
N PRO A 51 1.38 18.35 -8.88
CA PRO A 51 2.07 19.37 -8.11
C PRO A 51 3.36 19.68 -8.85
N VAL A 52 3.46 20.91 -9.37
CA VAL A 52 4.43 21.32 -10.41
C VAL A 52 5.88 21.10 -9.95
N ASN A 53 6.10 20.84 -8.66
CA ASN A 53 7.39 20.59 -8.02
C ASN A 53 7.39 19.39 -7.04
N ASP A 54 6.44 18.45 -7.11
CA ASP A 54 6.41 17.26 -6.22
C ASP A 54 6.23 15.97 -7.02
N PRO A 55 7.29 15.50 -7.72
CA PRO A 55 7.25 14.22 -8.41
C PRO A 55 6.95 13.11 -7.40
N ALA A 56 6.10 12.15 -7.79
CA ALA A 56 5.82 11.00 -6.94
C ALA A 56 7.14 10.25 -6.65
N GLY A 57 7.45 10.03 -5.37
CA GLY A 57 8.64 9.27 -4.98
C GLY A 57 8.63 7.84 -5.54
N CYS A 58 7.44 7.28 -5.76
CA CYS A 58 7.27 6.03 -6.50
C CYS A 58 7.28 6.30 -8.00
N ASN A 59 8.42 6.07 -8.64
CA ASN A 59 8.62 6.36 -10.08
C ASN A 59 9.24 5.21 -10.88
N ALA A 60 9.65 4.12 -10.22
CA ALA A 60 10.23 2.94 -10.84
C ALA A 60 9.75 1.67 -10.12
N PRO A 61 9.70 0.52 -10.83
CA PRO A 61 9.41 -0.76 -10.20
C PRO A 61 10.55 -1.18 -9.25
N ASN A 62 10.20 -2.01 -8.26
CA ASN A 62 11.14 -2.58 -7.30
C ASN A 62 11.91 -1.58 -6.42
N LEU A 63 11.37 -0.38 -6.21
CA LEU A 63 11.93 0.55 -5.21
C LEU A 63 11.63 0.02 -3.79
N PRO A 64 12.65 -0.24 -2.94
CA PRO A 64 12.46 -0.84 -1.62
C PRO A 64 11.48 -0.08 -0.74
N ASP A 65 11.56 1.26 -0.76
CA ASP A 65 10.69 2.13 0.03
C ASP A 65 9.21 2.07 -0.40
N PHE A 66 8.91 1.48 -1.56
CA PHE A 66 7.58 1.35 -2.13
C PHE A 66 7.16 -0.11 -2.32
N GLN A 67 7.77 -1.03 -1.57
CA GLN A 67 7.36 -2.43 -1.49
C GLN A 67 6.75 -2.75 -0.13
N ILE A 68 5.55 -3.34 -0.14
CA ILE A 68 4.96 -3.92 1.07
C ILE A 68 5.31 -5.40 1.09
N THR A 69 6.12 -5.79 2.07
CA THR A 69 6.54 -7.18 2.29
C THR A 69 5.74 -7.79 3.43
N ILE A 70 5.01 -8.86 3.13
CA ILE A 70 4.17 -9.58 4.09
C ILE A 70 4.66 -11.02 4.15
N PRO A 71 5.18 -11.47 5.30
CA PRO A 71 5.53 -12.86 5.53
C PRO A 71 4.33 -13.78 5.27
N ILE A 72 4.55 -14.90 4.58
CA ILE A 72 3.46 -15.82 4.20
C ILE A 72 2.77 -16.41 5.45
N ASN A 73 3.53 -16.68 6.50
CA ASN A 73 2.99 -17.15 7.77
C ASN A 73 2.01 -16.15 8.42
N GLU A 74 2.16 -14.83 8.21
CA GLU A 74 1.20 -13.82 8.72
C GLU A 74 -0.14 -13.87 7.98
N VAL A 75 -0.17 -14.36 6.74
CA VAL A 75 -1.40 -14.43 5.93
C VAL A 75 -2.21 -15.68 6.25
N PHE A 76 -1.53 -16.81 6.48
CA PHE A 76 -2.16 -18.10 6.76
C PHE A 76 -2.22 -18.43 8.25
N CYS A 77 -1.92 -17.47 9.13
CA CYS A 77 -2.08 -17.66 10.57
C CYS A 77 -3.56 -17.52 10.96
N ASP A 78 -4.24 -18.65 11.14
CA ASP A 78 -5.57 -18.71 11.78
C ASP A 78 -5.51 -19.57 13.06
N PRO A 79 -4.98 -19.03 14.17
CA PRO A 79 -4.77 -19.83 15.37
C PRO A 79 -6.11 -20.15 16.05
N PRO A 80 -6.31 -21.40 16.52
CA PRO A 80 -7.49 -21.74 17.32
C PRO A 80 -7.45 -20.99 18.66
N PHE A 81 -8.63 -20.72 19.24
CA PHE A 81 -8.74 -20.10 20.56
C PHE A 81 -9.12 -21.13 21.64
N PRO A 82 -8.32 -21.28 22.73
CA PRO A 82 -7.05 -20.60 23.01
C PRO A 82 -5.88 -21.15 22.18
N ILE A 83 -4.86 -20.32 21.95
CA ILE A 83 -3.70 -20.67 21.12
C ILE A 83 -2.81 -21.70 21.85
N PRO A 84 -2.57 -22.89 21.29
CA PRO A 84 -1.66 -23.86 21.86
C PRO A 84 -0.22 -23.35 21.92
N PRO A 85 0.58 -23.71 22.94
CA PRO A 85 1.99 -23.28 23.06
C PRO A 85 2.88 -23.64 21.86
N ALA A 86 2.52 -24.67 21.10
CA ALA A 86 3.26 -25.16 19.93
C ALA A 86 2.49 -25.00 18.62
N TYR A 87 1.61 -24.00 18.52
CA TYR A 87 0.87 -23.76 17.27
C TYR A 87 1.82 -23.35 16.14
N ILE A 88 1.80 -24.14 15.06
CA ILE A 88 2.55 -23.87 13.83
C ILE A 88 1.51 -23.58 12.73
N PRO A 89 1.52 -22.38 12.12
CA PRO A 89 0.64 -22.07 11.00
C PRO A 89 0.85 -23.06 9.85
N VAL A 90 -0.24 -23.63 9.34
CA VAL A 90 -0.19 -24.54 8.18
C VAL A 90 -0.21 -23.70 6.91
N ILE A 91 0.94 -23.64 6.23
CA ILE A 91 1.03 -23.03 4.90
C ILE A 91 0.67 -24.10 3.86
N PRO A 92 -0.29 -23.83 2.94
CA PRO A 92 -0.62 -24.77 1.88
C PRO A 92 0.61 -25.14 1.04
N ALA A 93 0.79 -26.43 0.72
CA ALA A 93 2.00 -26.95 0.08
C ALA A 93 2.28 -26.37 -1.33
N ASN A 94 1.25 -25.82 -1.97
CA ASN A 94 1.37 -25.16 -3.27
C ASN A 94 1.88 -23.70 -3.18
N ILE A 95 2.03 -23.15 -1.98
CA ILE A 95 2.59 -21.82 -1.77
C ILE A 95 4.12 -21.95 -1.64
N THR A 96 4.83 -21.61 -2.72
CA THR A 96 6.30 -21.56 -2.72
C THR A 96 6.78 -20.13 -2.46
N GLY A 97 7.57 -19.92 -1.41
CA GLY A 97 8.18 -18.62 -1.08
C GLY A 97 8.15 -18.31 0.41
N ASN A 98 8.77 -17.18 0.79
CA ASN A 98 8.78 -16.72 2.19
C ASN A 98 7.86 -15.51 2.41
N ASN A 99 7.70 -14.65 1.38
CA ASN A 99 7.00 -13.38 1.47
C ASN A 99 6.08 -13.15 0.27
N PHE A 100 4.95 -12.49 0.51
CA PHE A 100 4.20 -11.75 -0.50
C PHE A 100 4.80 -10.34 -0.62
N ILE A 101 5.13 -9.93 -1.85
CA ILE A 101 5.66 -8.60 -2.15
C ILE A 101 4.64 -7.86 -3.00
N ILE A 102 4.15 -6.73 -2.50
CA ILE A 102 3.28 -5.83 -3.24
C ILE A 102 4.14 -4.64 -3.68
N ASP A 103 4.39 -4.56 -4.99
CA ASP A 103 5.08 -3.42 -5.61
C ASP A 103 4.06 -2.31 -5.89
N LEU A 104 4.15 -1.22 -5.13
CA LEU A 104 3.21 -0.10 -5.21
C LEU A 104 3.32 0.64 -6.55
N TYR A 105 4.47 0.59 -7.24
CA TYR A 105 4.61 1.15 -8.58
C TYR A 105 3.69 0.44 -9.57
N ARG A 106 3.59 -0.89 -9.49
CA ARG A 106 2.71 -1.66 -10.37
C ARG A 106 1.25 -1.30 -10.15
N ILE A 107 0.85 -1.15 -8.88
CA ILE A 107 -0.50 -0.70 -8.52
C ILE A 107 -0.78 0.69 -9.07
N GLN A 108 0.17 1.63 -8.93
CA GLN A 108 0.06 2.98 -9.49
C GLN A 108 -0.14 2.94 -11.01
N ARG A 109 0.62 2.11 -11.73
CA ARG A 109 0.47 1.98 -13.19
C ARG A 109 -0.90 1.45 -13.60
N ILE A 110 -1.42 0.44 -12.91
CA ILE A 110 -2.77 -0.11 -13.15
C ILE A 110 -3.84 0.95 -12.87
N ALA A 111 -3.71 1.70 -11.77
CA ALA A 111 -4.67 2.74 -11.41
C ALA A 111 -4.70 3.90 -12.42
N LEU A 112 -3.53 4.30 -12.94
CA LEU A 112 -3.41 5.34 -13.96
C LEU A 112 -3.92 4.88 -15.33
N ASP A 113 -3.71 3.61 -15.69
CA ASP A 113 -4.19 3.03 -16.95
C ASP A 113 -5.72 2.88 -16.98
N ALA A 114 -6.34 2.64 -15.81
CA ALA A 114 -7.78 2.54 -15.65
C ALA A 114 -8.57 3.87 -15.83
N ASN A 115 -7.93 4.94 -16.33
CA ASN A 115 -8.51 6.28 -16.55
C ASN A 115 -9.24 6.84 -15.31
N MET A 116 -8.65 6.68 -14.12
CA MET A 116 -9.09 7.39 -12.92
C MET A 116 -8.64 8.86 -12.89
#